data_AF-A0AAD1R6P0-F1
#
_entry.id   AF-A0AAD1R6P0-F1
#
_cell.length_a   1.000
_cell.length_b   1.000
_cell.length_c   1.000
_cell.angle_alpha   90.00
_cell.angle_beta   90.00
_cell.angle_gamma   90.00
#
_symmetry.space_group_name_H-M   'P 1'
#
loop_
_entity.id
_entity.type
_entity.pdbx_description
1 polymer ?
#
loop_
_entity_poly.entity_id
_entity_poly.type
_entity_poly.pdbx_seq_one_letter_code
_entity_poly.pdbx_strand_id
1 'polypeptide(L)'
;MSFWILPQNVFGMTDRFQRQLEESLKKKCFTFLSFHQPETDEEGDVLRAAKALRLASTLEDESRRLKNEKEKQLDIEATLGKQQEMYPQVLLRCLLLMQEAASRLRLQAQSDIDRINAEYLEAKSNALFLKLRMEELQVLTDTYTSEKLEVHRKIRASLEAAAKTEKHELAMSQQILSSYEFLGPEFEELVQEYTCLRDKVKDNRWMLQELCKTLP
;
A
#
# COMPACT_ATOMS: atom_id res chain seq x y z
N MET A 1 3.87 40.78 -119.54
CA MET A 1 5.16 40.79 -118.81
C MET A 1 4.92 41.60 -117.55
N SER A 2 4.94 41.10 -116.31
CA SER A 2 5.49 39.87 -115.75
C SER A 2 4.69 39.56 -114.48
N PHE A 3 4.04 38.40 -114.47
CA PHE A 3 3.23 37.84 -113.39
C PHE A 3 4.19 36.93 -112.56
N TRP A 4 4.18 37.05 -111.23
CA TRP A 4 4.73 36.10 -110.22
C TRP A 4 6.21 35.70 -110.25
N ILE A 5 7.08 36.42 -109.54
CA ILE A 5 8.34 35.85 -108.99
C ILE A 5 8.64 36.50 -107.64
N LEU A 6 7.98 36.05 -106.57
CA LEU A 6 8.38 36.36 -105.20
C LEU A 6 8.07 35.31 -104.12
N PRO A 7 7.48 34.12 -104.39
CA PRO A 7 7.48 33.04 -103.39
C PRO A 7 8.73 32.15 -103.40
N GLN A 8 9.47 32.06 -104.52
CA GLN A 8 10.50 31.02 -104.72
C GLN A 8 11.84 31.24 -103.99
N ASN A 9 12.23 32.49 -103.72
CA ASN A 9 13.55 32.77 -103.13
C ASN A 9 13.59 32.56 -101.61
N VAL A 10 12.45 32.75 -100.93
CA VAL A 10 12.29 32.47 -99.50
C VAL A 10 12.38 30.96 -99.25
N PHE A 11 11.77 30.16 -100.13
CA PHE A 11 11.77 28.69 -100.06
C PHE A 11 13.18 28.07 -100.14
N GLY A 12 14.06 28.61 -100.99
CA GLY A 12 15.45 28.11 -101.14
C GLY A 12 16.41 28.54 -100.02
N MET A 13 16.11 29.64 -99.31
CA MET A 13 16.84 30.00 -98.09
C MET A 13 16.38 29.14 -96.91
N THR A 14 15.07 28.91 -96.76
CA THR A 14 14.53 28.01 -95.73
C THR A 14 15.04 26.58 -95.88
N ASP A 15 15.14 26.05 -97.10
CA ASP A 15 15.65 24.70 -97.37
C ASP A 15 17.15 24.55 -97.01
N ARG A 16 17.98 25.57 -97.28
CA ARG A 16 19.40 25.57 -96.88
C ARG A 16 19.60 25.66 -95.38
N PHE A 17 18.84 26.53 -94.71
CA PHE A 17 18.85 26.62 -93.25
C PHE A 17 18.37 25.32 -92.60
N GLN A 18 17.35 24.68 -93.16
CA GLN A 18 16.85 23.40 -92.68
C GLN A 18 17.92 22.30 -92.76
N ARG A 19 18.67 22.20 -93.86
CA ARG A 19 19.76 21.22 -93.99
C ARG A 19 20.91 21.47 -93.01
N GLN A 20 21.33 22.73 -92.83
CA GLN A 20 22.38 23.05 -91.87
C GLN A 20 21.95 22.78 -90.42
N LEU A 21 20.69 23.02 -90.10
CA LEU A 21 20.11 22.68 -88.81
C LEU A 21 20.07 21.17 -88.60
N GLU A 22 19.63 20.40 -89.59
CA GLU A 22 19.61 18.94 -89.56
C GLU A 22 21.02 18.33 -89.41
N GLU A 23 22.03 18.85 -90.12
CA GLU A 23 23.42 18.42 -89.97
C GLU A 23 23.99 18.75 -88.59
N SER A 24 23.69 19.93 -88.05
CA SER A 24 24.10 20.32 -86.70
C SER A 24 23.45 19.44 -85.63
N LEU A 25 22.16 19.14 -85.78
CA LEU A 25 21.41 18.25 -84.90
C LEU A 25 21.92 16.82 -84.96
N LYS A 26 22.17 16.28 -86.17
CA LYS A 26 22.75 14.94 -86.36
C LYS A 26 24.12 14.82 -85.68
N LYS A 27 25.00 15.81 -85.87
CA LYS A 27 26.32 15.83 -85.20
C LYS A 27 26.18 15.76 -83.68
N LYS A 28 25.29 16.58 -83.10
CA LYS A 28 25.05 16.55 -81.64
C LYS A 28 24.48 15.21 -81.18
N CYS A 29 23.48 14.66 -81.88
CA CYS A 29 22.91 13.35 -81.55
C CYS A 29 23.94 12.22 -81.62
N PHE A 30 24.85 12.25 -82.59
CA PHE A 30 25.93 11.27 -82.69
C PHE A 30 27.00 11.46 -81.62
N THR A 31 27.32 12.70 -81.21
CA THR A 31 28.20 12.95 -80.06
C THR A 31 27.59 12.44 -78.74
N PHE A 32 26.29 12.59 -78.54
CA PHE A 32 25.61 12.00 -77.38
C PHE A 32 25.59 10.48 -77.44
N LEU A 33 25.36 9.91 -78.63
CA LEU A 33 25.40 8.46 -78.82
C LEU A 33 26.79 7.88 -78.53
N SER A 34 27.86 8.52 -79.00
CA SER A 34 29.23 8.05 -78.77
C SER A 34 29.65 8.14 -77.30
N PHE A 35 29.12 9.10 -76.54
CA PHE A 35 29.30 9.16 -75.09
C PHE A 35 28.67 7.97 -74.35
N HIS A 36 27.48 7.53 -74.77
CA HIS A 36 26.77 6.42 -74.14
C HIS A 36 27.17 5.04 -74.69
N GLN A 37 27.56 4.97 -75.97
CA GLN A 37 27.93 3.76 -76.71
C GLN A 37 29.10 4.05 -77.66
N PRO A 38 30.35 4.08 -77.16
CA PRO A 38 31.53 4.42 -77.95
C PRO A 38 31.82 3.42 -79.09
N GLU A 39 31.25 2.22 -79.03
CA GLU A 39 31.35 1.18 -80.06
C GLU A 39 30.61 1.55 -81.38
N THR A 40 29.82 2.62 -81.39
CA THR A 40 28.98 3.01 -82.54
C THR A 40 29.66 3.97 -83.52
N ASP A 41 30.87 4.44 -83.24
CA ASP A 41 31.57 5.42 -84.07
C ASP A 41 32.01 4.89 -85.45
N GLU A 42 32.17 3.57 -85.60
CA GLU A 42 32.49 2.90 -86.87
C GLU A 42 31.26 2.59 -87.76
N GLU A 43 30.05 2.90 -87.29
CA GLU A 43 28.80 2.52 -87.97
C GLU A 43 28.27 3.60 -88.93
N GLY A 44 27.56 3.15 -89.98
CA GLY A 44 26.95 4.06 -90.96
C GLY A 44 25.91 5.01 -90.34
N ASP A 45 25.80 6.22 -90.90
CA ASP A 45 24.96 7.31 -90.38
C ASP A 45 23.49 6.93 -90.13
N VAL A 46 22.92 6.04 -90.94
CA VAL A 46 21.54 5.56 -90.79
C VAL A 46 21.38 4.67 -89.55
N LEU A 47 22.37 3.82 -89.27
CA LEU A 47 22.37 2.94 -88.10
C LEU A 47 22.62 3.74 -86.81
N ARG A 48 23.54 4.72 -86.86
CA ARG A 48 23.75 5.67 -85.76
C ARG A 48 22.50 6.49 -85.47
N ALA A 49 21.77 6.95 -86.49
CA ALA A 49 20.51 7.67 -86.30
C ALA A 49 19.42 6.78 -85.66
N ALA A 50 19.28 5.53 -86.11
CA ALA A 50 18.34 4.58 -85.51
C ALA A 50 18.69 4.23 -84.06
N LYS A 51 19.99 4.04 -83.75
CA LYS A 51 20.47 3.80 -82.38
C LYS A 51 20.32 5.02 -81.48
N ALA A 52 20.51 6.24 -82.00
CA ALA A 52 20.26 7.48 -81.26
C ALA A 52 18.78 7.64 -80.90
N LEU A 53 17.86 7.29 -81.81
CA LEU A 53 16.42 7.28 -81.51
C LEU A 53 16.05 6.22 -80.47
N ARG A 54 16.63 5.02 -80.56
CA ARG A 54 16.44 3.97 -79.54
C ARG A 54 16.98 4.41 -78.18
N LEU A 55 18.14 5.06 -78.14
CA LEU A 55 18.76 5.57 -76.92
C LEU A 55 17.84 6.56 -76.20
N ALA A 56 17.15 7.43 -76.94
CA ALA A 56 16.17 8.34 -76.36
C ALA A 56 15.02 7.58 -75.67
N SER A 57 14.46 6.55 -76.33
CA SER A 57 13.40 5.73 -75.72
C SER A 57 13.86 4.96 -74.48
N THR A 58 15.09 4.41 -74.50
CA THR A 58 15.63 3.69 -73.34
C THR A 58 15.93 4.63 -72.17
N LEU A 59 16.44 5.85 -72.44
CA LEU A 59 16.68 6.86 -71.41
C LEU A 59 15.36 7.34 -70.79
N GLU A 60 14.30 7.48 -71.57
CA GLU A 60 12.97 7.81 -71.05
C GLU A 60 12.39 6.69 -70.17
N ASP A 61 12.59 5.43 -70.56
CA ASP A 61 12.16 4.28 -69.77
C ASP A 61 12.97 4.15 -68.47
N GLU A 62 14.28 4.37 -68.52
CA GLU A 62 15.15 4.41 -67.33
C GLU A 62 14.82 5.59 -66.42
N SER A 63 14.55 6.78 -66.97
CA SER A 63 14.11 7.94 -66.21
C SER A 63 12.79 7.67 -65.49
N ARG A 64 11.82 7.04 -66.18
CA ARG A 64 10.55 6.61 -65.58
C ARG A 64 10.76 5.56 -64.49
N ARG A 65 11.60 4.55 -64.72
CA ARG A 65 11.95 3.54 -63.70
C ARG A 65 12.56 4.18 -62.47
N LEU A 66 13.53 5.08 -62.64
CA LEU A 66 14.22 5.75 -61.54
C LEU A 66 13.27 6.66 -60.74
N LYS A 67 12.32 7.33 -61.40
CA LYS A 67 11.26 8.08 -60.71
C LYS A 67 10.37 7.16 -59.86
N ASN A 68 9.91 6.05 -60.43
CA ASN A 68 9.07 5.09 -59.72
C ASN A 68 9.80 4.46 -58.52
N GLU A 69 11.09 4.13 -58.66
CA GLU A 69 11.88 3.60 -57.54
C GLU A 69 12.12 4.66 -56.45
N LYS A 70 12.31 5.94 -56.82
CA LYS A 70 12.38 7.04 -55.84
C LYS A 70 11.07 7.22 -55.08
N GLU A 71 9.94 7.15 -55.76
CA GLU A 71 8.62 7.23 -55.10
C GLU A 71 8.42 6.07 -54.13
N LYS A 72 8.73 4.84 -54.54
CA LYS A 72 8.71 3.67 -53.64
C LYS A 72 9.65 3.82 -52.46
N GLN A 73 10.85 4.36 -52.66
CA GLN A 73 11.81 4.58 -51.58
C GLN A 73 11.25 5.56 -50.55
N LEU A 74 10.64 6.67 -51.00
CA LEU A 74 10.00 7.64 -50.11
C LEU A 74 8.84 7.01 -49.33
N ASP A 75 8.03 6.17 -49.95
CA ASP A 75 6.94 5.45 -49.27
C ASP A 75 7.48 4.47 -48.22
N ILE A 76 8.55 3.73 -48.52
CA ILE A 76 9.22 2.83 -47.57
C ILE A 76 9.80 3.62 -46.40
N GLU A 77 10.50 4.73 -46.66
CA GLU A 77 11.04 5.60 -45.61
C GLU A 77 9.94 6.18 -44.71
N ALA A 78 8.81 6.59 -45.29
CA ALA A 78 7.67 7.10 -44.52
C ALA A 78 7.03 6.02 -43.64
N THR A 79 6.88 4.78 -44.14
CA THR A 79 6.36 3.66 -43.34
C THR A 79 7.33 3.24 -42.24
N LEU A 80 8.63 3.23 -42.53
CA LEU A 80 9.68 2.95 -41.55
C LEU A 80 9.69 3.99 -40.44
N GLY A 81 9.58 5.29 -40.77
CA GLY A 81 9.50 6.36 -39.77
C GLY A 81 8.31 6.17 -38.81
N LYS A 82 7.11 5.89 -39.35
CA LYS A 82 5.93 5.61 -38.52
C LYS A 82 6.13 4.42 -37.59
N GLN A 83 6.75 3.36 -38.09
CA GLN A 83 7.07 2.18 -37.28
C GLN A 83 8.09 2.49 -36.18
N GLN A 84 9.14 3.24 -36.50
CA GLN A 84 10.17 3.67 -35.55
C GLN A 84 9.61 4.53 -34.41
N GLU A 85 8.57 5.33 -34.69
CA GLU A 85 7.86 6.10 -33.66
C GLU A 85 6.94 5.23 -32.79
N MET A 86 6.29 4.23 -33.39
CA MET A 86 5.32 3.37 -32.69
C MET A 86 5.95 2.31 -31.79
N TYR A 87 7.00 1.62 -32.27
CA TYR A 87 7.65 0.54 -31.52
C TYR A 87 8.08 0.92 -30.09
N PRO A 88 8.75 2.05 -29.83
CA PRO A 88 9.15 2.42 -28.47
C PRO A 88 7.93 2.71 -27.58
N GLN A 89 6.85 3.27 -28.12
CA GLN A 89 5.62 3.53 -27.36
C GLN A 89 4.94 2.22 -26.92
N VAL A 90 4.86 1.26 -27.84
CA VAL A 90 4.31 -0.08 -27.52
C VAL A 90 5.20 -0.78 -26.50
N LEU A 91 6.52 -0.74 -26.69
CA LEU A 91 7.46 -1.35 -25.76
C LEU A 91 7.36 -0.73 -24.35
N LEU A 92 7.28 0.60 -24.27
CA LEU A 92 7.09 1.31 -23.00
C LEU A 92 5.78 0.90 -22.32
N ARG A 93 4.69 0.80 -23.09
CA ARG A 93 3.40 0.33 -22.57
C ARG A 93 3.47 -1.10 -22.04
N CYS A 94 4.14 -2.01 -22.76
CA CYS A 94 4.37 -3.37 -22.29
C CYS A 94 5.20 -3.40 -21.00
N LEU A 95 6.26 -2.59 -20.90
CA LEU A 95 7.07 -2.48 -19.68
C LEU A 95 6.25 -1.98 -18.49
N LEU A 96 5.42 -0.95 -18.67
CA LEU A 96 4.56 -0.43 -17.61
C LEU A 96 3.54 -1.47 -17.14
N LEU A 97 2.91 -2.20 -18.07
CA LEU A 97 1.98 -3.28 -17.73
C LEU A 97 2.68 -4.42 -16.96
N MET A 98 3.89 -4.79 -17.38
CA MET A 98 4.68 -5.81 -16.66
C MET A 98 5.06 -5.33 -15.25
N GLN A 99 5.42 -4.06 -15.08
CA GLN A 99 5.74 -3.48 -13.78
C GLN A 99 4.52 -3.41 -12.85
N GLU A 100 3.37 -3.01 -13.39
CA GLU A 100 2.11 -2.98 -12.65
C GLU A 100 1.68 -4.39 -12.23
N ALA A 101 1.77 -5.37 -13.13
CA ALA A 101 1.48 -6.77 -12.81
C ALA A 101 2.43 -7.32 -11.74
N ALA A 102 3.74 -7.07 -11.86
CA ALA A 102 4.74 -7.53 -10.90
C ALA A 102 4.53 -6.90 -9.51
N SER A 103 4.23 -5.60 -9.45
CA SER A 103 3.95 -4.91 -8.19
C SER A 103 2.66 -5.41 -7.53
N ARG A 104 1.59 -5.61 -8.30
CA ARG A 104 0.33 -6.19 -7.80
C ARG A 104 0.53 -7.60 -7.23
N LEU A 105 1.22 -8.48 -7.96
CA LEU A 105 1.49 -9.85 -7.51
C LEU A 105 2.32 -9.84 -6.22
N ARG A 106 3.32 -8.96 -6.11
CA ARG A 106 4.12 -8.79 -4.89
C ARG A 106 3.28 -8.30 -3.72
N LEU A 107 2.42 -7.29 -3.93
CA LEU A 107 1.53 -6.75 -2.91
C LEU A 107 0.54 -7.82 -2.42
N GLN A 108 -0.03 -8.60 -3.34
CA GLN A 108 -0.95 -9.67 -3.00
C GLN A 108 -0.27 -10.78 -2.20
N ALA A 109 0.90 -11.26 -2.67
CA ALA A 109 1.67 -12.26 -1.94
C ALA A 109 2.06 -11.77 -0.54
N GLN A 110 2.45 -10.51 -0.40
CA GLN A 110 2.75 -9.90 0.89
C GLN A 110 1.51 -9.87 1.80
N SER A 111 0.37 -9.42 1.28
CA SER A 111 -0.90 -9.40 2.03
C SER A 111 -1.33 -10.79 2.48
N ASP A 112 -1.11 -11.83 1.68
CA ASP A 112 -1.43 -13.21 2.05
C ASP A 112 -0.50 -13.72 3.17
N ILE A 113 0.80 -13.43 3.08
CA ILE A 113 1.76 -13.76 4.13
C ILE A 113 1.39 -13.03 5.44
N ASP A 114 1.08 -11.75 5.37
CA ASP A 114 0.71 -10.95 6.54
C ASP A 114 -0.57 -11.46 7.19
N ARG A 115 -1.57 -11.86 6.38
CA ARG A 115 -2.80 -12.49 6.87
C ARG A 115 -2.52 -13.79 7.60
N ILE A 116 -1.75 -14.70 7.01
CA ILE A 116 -1.39 -15.99 7.63
C ILE A 116 -0.60 -15.76 8.93
N ASN A 117 0.32 -14.80 8.94
CA ASN A 117 1.08 -14.45 10.13
C ASN A 117 0.20 -13.89 11.25
N ALA A 118 -0.77 -13.03 10.91
CA ALA A 118 -1.72 -12.49 11.86
C ALA A 118 -2.58 -13.61 12.49
N GLU A 119 -3.15 -14.49 11.66
CA GLU A 119 -3.93 -15.65 12.12
C GLU A 119 -3.09 -16.58 13.02
N TYR A 120 -1.83 -16.84 12.64
CA TYR A 120 -0.92 -17.64 13.45
C TYR A 120 -0.61 -16.99 14.81
N LEU A 121 -0.33 -15.70 14.83
CA LEU A 121 -0.04 -14.96 16.07
C LEU A 121 -1.26 -14.86 16.97
N GLU A 122 -2.45 -14.68 16.41
CA GLU A 122 -3.71 -14.70 17.14
C GLU A 122 -3.94 -16.07 17.79
N ALA A 123 -3.83 -17.16 17.02
CA ALA A 123 -3.96 -18.51 17.53
C ALA A 123 -2.93 -18.81 18.64
N LYS A 124 -1.68 -18.37 18.45
CA LYS A 124 -0.61 -18.52 19.44
C LYS A 124 -0.90 -17.73 20.72
N SER A 125 -1.40 -16.50 20.58
CA SER A 125 -1.81 -15.65 21.71
C SER A 125 -2.94 -16.31 22.50
N ASN A 126 -3.97 -16.80 21.81
CA ASN A 126 -5.10 -17.49 22.42
C ASN A 126 -4.65 -18.76 23.17
N ALA A 127 -3.73 -19.54 22.59
CA ALA A 127 -3.15 -20.70 23.25
C ALA A 127 -2.38 -20.33 24.53
N LEU A 128 -1.59 -19.25 24.49
CA LEU A 128 -0.88 -18.73 25.66
C LEU A 128 -1.84 -18.24 26.75
N PHE A 129 -2.90 -17.53 26.37
CA PHE A 129 -3.93 -17.07 27.30
C PHE A 129 -4.61 -18.25 28.02
N LEU A 130 -5.01 -19.27 27.26
CA LEU A 130 -5.60 -20.48 27.83
C LEU A 130 -4.61 -21.21 28.76
N LYS A 131 -3.32 -21.24 28.39
CA LYS A 131 -2.28 -21.82 29.26
C LYS A 131 -2.14 -21.05 30.57
N LEU A 132 -2.07 -19.71 30.52
CA LEU A 132 -2.03 -18.89 31.72
C LEU A 132 -3.25 -19.12 32.61
N ARG A 133 -4.44 -19.21 32.02
CA ARG A 133 -5.66 -19.48 32.78
C ARG A 133 -5.66 -20.87 33.42
N MET A 134 -5.10 -21.87 32.74
CA MET A 134 -4.93 -23.22 33.28
C MET A 134 -3.99 -23.21 34.49
N GLU A 135 -2.84 -22.54 34.40
CA GLU A 135 -1.89 -22.41 35.52
C GLU A 135 -2.52 -21.66 36.70
N GLU A 136 -3.28 -20.60 36.46
CA GLU A 136 -4.00 -19.88 37.51
C GLU A 136 -4.99 -20.79 38.26
N LEU A 137 -5.80 -21.55 37.52
CA LEU A 137 -6.75 -22.51 38.10
C LEU A 137 -6.03 -23.63 38.85
N GLN A 138 -4.88 -24.07 38.35
CA GLN A 138 -4.06 -25.08 39.02
C GLN A 138 -3.54 -24.55 40.36
N VAL A 139 -2.97 -23.34 40.39
CA VAL A 139 -2.54 -22.70 41.64
C VAL A 139 -3.71 -22.56 42.63
N LEU A 140 -4.90 -22.15 42.17
CA LEU A 140 -6.08 -22.05 43.02
C LEU A 140 -6.49 -23.40 43.60
N THR A 141 -6.51 -24.44 42.78
CA THR A 141 -6.91 -25.80 43.19
C THR A 141 -5.90 -26.40 44.16
N ASP A 142 -4.61 -26.19 43.93
CA ASP A 142 -3.53 -26.65 44.79
C ASP A 142 -3.49 -25.89 46.13
N THR A 143 -3.80 -24.59 46.10
CA THR A 143 -3.82 -23.75 47.31
C THR A 143 -5.05 -24.04 48.17
N TYR A 144 -6.23 -24.09 47.55
CA TYR A 144 -7.52 -24.24 48.21
C TYR A 144 -8.09 -25.64 48.05
N THR A 145 -7.41 -26.62 48.63
CA THR A 145 -7.93 -27.98 48.69
C THR A 145 -9.23 -28.05 49.52
N SER A 146 -10.06 -29.06 49.25
CA SER A 146 -11.34 -29.25 49.94
C SER A 146 -11.17 -29.25 51.46
N GLU A 147 -10.14 -29.92 51.98
CA GLU A 147 -9.85 -29.96 53.41
C GLU A 147 -9.56 -28.56 53.98
N LYS A 148 -8.68 -27.79 53.33
CA LYS A 148 -8.36 -26.41 53.74
C LYS A 148 -9.61 -25.53 53.72
N LEU A 149 -10.46 -25.68 52.70
CA LEU A 149 -11.71 -24.93 52.60
C LEU A 149 -12.69 -25.27 53.74
N GLU A 150 -12.81 -26.53 54.14
CA GLU A 150 -13.62 -26.92 55.30
C GLU A 150 -13.09 -26.29 56.60
N VAL A 151 -11.77 -26.30 56.79
CA VAL A 151 -11.13 -25.65 57.96
C VAL A 151 -11.40 -24.15 57.95
N HIS A 152 -11.19 -23.46 56.83
CA HIS A 152 -11.49 -22.04 56.69
C HIS A 152 -12.97 -21.74 56.94
N ARG A 153 -13.89 -22.61 56.52
CA ARG A 153 -15.33 -22.48 56.81
C ARG A 153 -15.62 -22.58 58.30
N LYS A 154 -15.03 -23.55 59.00
CA LYS A 154 -15.17 -23.70 60.46
C LYS A 154 -14.61 -22.50 61.21
N ILE A 155 -13.42 -22.00 60.82
CA ILE A 155 -12.82 -20.81 61.42
C ILE A 155 -13.74 -19.60 61.21
N ARG A 156 -14.23 -19.39 59.98
CA ARG A 156 -15.17 -18.30 59.67
C ARG A 156 -16.44 -18.39 60.52
N ALA A 157 -17.06 -19.56 60.62
CA ALA A 157 -18.27 -19.73 61.41
C ALA A 157 -18.04 -19.45 62.90
N SER A 158 -16.90 -19.88 63.45
CA SER A 158 -16.50 -19.59 64.83
C SER A 158 -16.31 -18.08 65.06
N LEU A 159 -15.56 -17.41 64.19
CA LEU A 159 -15.34 -15.96 64.27
C LEU A 159 -16.63 -15.17 64.11
N GLU A 160 -17.52 -15.58 63.20
CA GLU A 160 -18.83 -14.93 63.03
C GLU A 160 -19.73 -15.13 64.25
N ALA A 161 -19.69 -16.31 64.88
CA ALA A 161 -20.41 -16.55 66.13
C ALA A 161 -19.88 -15.67 67.26
N ALA A 162 -18.56 -15.63 67.44
CA ALA A 162 -17.92 -14.79 68.45
C ALA A 162 -18.20 -13.28 68.22
N ALA A 163 -18.14 -12.82 66.96
CA ALA A 163 -18.47 -11.43 66.63
C ALA A 163 -19.94 -11.10 66.90
N LYS A 164 -20.86 -12.05 66.71
CA LYS A 164 -22.27 -11.88 67.04
C LYS A 164 -22.50 -11.82 68.54
N THR A 165 -21.84 -12.66 69.33
CA THR A 165 -21.96 -12.63 70.80
C THR A 165 -21.40 -11.33 71.36
N GLU A 166 -20.21 -10.91 70.92
CA GLU A 166 -19.61 -9.62 71.28
C GLU A 166 -20.53 -8.43 70.95
N LYS A 167 -21.09 -8.39 69.74
CA LYS A 167 -22.05 -7.35 69.36
C LYS A 167 -23.30 -7.35 70.23
N HIS A 168 -23.79 -8.53 70.60
CA HIS A 168 -24.95 -8.64 71.47
C HIS A 168 -24.64 -8.16 72.89
N GLU A 169 -23.50 -8.58 73.46
CA GLU A 169 -23.03 -8.13 74.78
C GLU A 169 -22.80 -6.61 74.81
N LEU A 170 -22.20 -6.05 73.75
CA LEU A 170 -22.03 -4.62 73.62
C LEU A 170 -23.38 -3.88 73.60
N ALA A 171 -24.34 -4.36 72.81
CA ALA A 171 -25.67 -3.76 72.74
C ALA A 171 -26.40 -3.84 74.09
N MET A 172 -26.29 -4.97 74.80
CA MET A 172 -26.83 -5.14 76.14
C MET A 172 -26.18 -4.18 77.14
N SER A 173 -24.85 -4.04 77.11
CA SER A 173 -24.12 -3.10 77.97
C SER A 173 -24.51 -1.65 77.69
N GLN A 174 -24.65 -1.26 76.42
CA GLN A 174 -25.14 0.07 76.02
C GLN A 174 -26.57 0.33 76.49
N GLN A 175 -27.45 -0.67 76.44
CA GLN A 175 -28.82 -0.55 76.95
C GLN A 175 -28.84 -0.38 78.48
N ILE A 176 -27.99 -1.12 79.21
CA ILE A 176 -27.87 -0.95 80.65
C ILE A 176 -27.33 0.45 80.96
N LEU A 177 -26.29 0.89 80.26
CA LEU A 177 -25.72 2.22 80.45
C LEU A 177 -26.75 3.33 80.22
N SER A 178 -27.54 3.25 79.13
CA SER A 178 -28.59 4.23 78.86
C SER A 178 -29.71 4.21 79.90
N SER A 179 -30.02 3.05 80.49
CA SER A 179 -30.96 2.97 81.61
C SER A 179 -30.44 3.67 82.87
N TYR A 180 -29.14 3.60 83.14
CA TYR A 180 -28.50 4.36 84.23
C TYR A 180 -28.45 5.86 83.92
N GLU A 181 -28.15 6.24 82.68
CA GLU A 181 -28.18 7.65 82.25
C GLU A 181 -29.60 8.25 82.38
N PHE A 182 -30.64 7.47 82.14
CA PHE A 182 -32.04 7.89 82.32
C PHE A 182 -32.41 8.20 83.77
N LEU A 183 -31.79 7.52 84.75
CA LEU A 183 -32.05 7.73 86.18
C LEU A 183 -31.55 9.11 86.67
N GLY A 184 -30.69 9.78 85.90
CA GLY A 184 -30.32 11.17 86.12
C GLY A 184 -29.44 11.44 87.35
N PRO A 185 -29.13 12.71 87.64
CA PRO A 185 -28.19 13.11 88.70
C PRO A 185 -28.67 12.77 90.12
N GLU A 186 -29.98 12.60 90.31
CA GLU A 186 -30.60 12.24 91.59
C GLU A 186 -30.18 10.82 92.05
N PHE A 187 -29.98 9.90 91.09
CA PHE A 187 -29.48 8.57 91.38
C PHE A 187 -27.99 8.57 91.76
N GLU A 188 -27.19 9.46 91.16
CA GLU A 188 -25.78 9.64 91.49
C GLU A 188 -25.61 10.14 92.93
N GLU A 189 -26.43 11.11 93.36
CA GLU A 189 -26.47 11.56 94.76
C GLU A 189 -26.83 10.41 95.71
N LEU A 190 -27.84 9.61 95.38
CA LEU A 190 -28.25 8.44 96.18
C LEU A 190 -27.13 7.38 96.27
N VAL A 191 -26.39 7.14 95.19
CA VAL A 191 -25.25 6.21 95.18
C VAL A 191 -24.09 6.74 96.05
N GLN A 192 -23.84 8.04 96.05
CA GLN A 192 -22.86 8.68 96.93
C GLN A 192 -23.25 8.58 98.41
N GLU A 193 -24.53 8.78 98.72
CA GLU A 193 -25.04 8.59 100.09
C GLU A 193 -24.93 7.13 100.54
N TYR A 194 -25.32 6.18 99.69
CA TYR A 194 -25.23 4.76 100.00
C TYR A 194 -23.78 4.30 100.19
N THR A 195 -22.85 4.77 99.36
CA THR A 195 -21.42 4.46 99.51
C THR A 195 -20.84 5.05 100.81
N CYS A 196 -21.18 6.30 101.14
CA CYS A 196 -20.80 6.91 102.41
C CYS A 196 -21.32 6.12 103.62
N LEU A 197 -22.59 5.70 103.58
CA LEU A 197 -23.20 4.86 104.63
C LEU A 197 -22.52 3.49 104.73
N ARG A 198 -22.25 2.84 103.60
CA ARG A 198 -21.56 1.55 103.56
C ARG A 198 -20.16 1.64 104.16
N ASP A 199 -19.43 2.69 103.85
CA ASP A 199 -18.06 2.88 104.34
C ASP A 199 -18.07 3.22 105.84
N LYS A 200 -19.00 4.06 106.32
CA LYS A 200 -19.25 4.25 107.76
C LYS A 200 -19.62 2.95 108.48
N VAL A 201 -20.42 2.07 107.86
CA VAL A 201 -20.76 0.76 108.43
C VAL A 201 -19.54 -0.16 108.48
N LYS A 202 -18.67 -0.12 107.48
CA LYS A 202 -17.40 -0.86 107.49
C LYS A 202 -16.47 -0.32 108.58
N ASP A 203 -16.32 0.99 108.70
CA ASP A 203 -15.48 1.64 109.71
C ASP A 203 -16.00 1.37 111.13
N ASN A 204 -17.31 1.47 111.34
CA ASN A 204 -17.94 1.13 112.62
C ASN A 204 -17.79 -0.35 112.94
N ARG A 205 -17.94 -1.24 111.95
CA ARG A 205 -17.70 -2.68 112.12
C ARG A 205 -16.24 -2.96 112.48
N TRP A 206 -15.31 -2.26 111.84
CA TRP A 206 -13.88 -2.34 112.14
C TRP A 206 -13.59 -1.83 113.57
N MET A 207 -14.14 -0.67 113.97
CA MET A 207 -13.98 -0.13 115.32
C MET A 207 -14.58 -1.06 116.39
N LEU A 208 -15.75 -1.65 116.14
CA LEU A 208 -16.36 -2.62 117.05
C LEU A 208 -15.52 -3.89 117.19
N GLN A 209 -14.95 -4.38 116.08
CA GLN A 209 -14.02 -5.52 116.13
C GLN A 209 -12.75 -5.19 116.93
N GLU A 210 -12.28 -3.95 116.88
CA GLU A 210 -11.09 -3.52 117.62
C GLU A 210 -11.38 -3.25 119.10
N LEU A 211 -12.56 -2.71 119.42
CA LEU A 211 -13.05 -2.55 120.79
C LEU A 211 -13.31 -3.92 121.46
N CYS A 212 -13.86 -4.89 120.72
CA CYS A 212 -14.02 -6.26 121.23
C CYS A 212 -12.69 -7.00 121.48
N LYS A 213 -11.57 -6.55 120.90
CA LYS A 213 -10.23 -7.07 121.21
C LYS A 213 -9.55 -6.38 122.39
N THR A 214 -10.03 -5.20 122.79
CA THR A 214 -9.38 -4.32 123.77
C THR A 214 -10.14 -4.18 125.10
N LEU A 215 -11.33 -4.78 125.24
CA LEU A 215 -11.93 -5.05 126.55
C LEU A 215 -11.40 -6.40 127.12
N PRO A 216 -10.98 -6.46 128.40
CA PRO A 216 -10.56 -7.70 129.06
C PRO A 216 -11.71 -8.69 129.32
#